data_AF-A0A6B2DG51-F1
#
_entry.id   AF-A0A6B2DG51-F1
#
_cell.length_a   1.000
_cell.length_b   1.000
_cell.length_c   1.000
_cell.angle_alpha   90.00
_cell.angle_beta   90.00
_cell.angle_gamma   90.00
#
_symmetry.space_group_name_H-M   'P 1'
#
loop_
_entity.id
_entity.type
_entity.pdbx_description
1 polymer ?
#
loop_
_entity_poly.entity_id
_entity_poly.type
_entity_poly.pdbx_seq_one_letter_code
_entity_poly.pdbx_strand_id
1 'polypeptide(L)'
;AAVRPCRGNLATALRRGPFDVVVANPPYVPAPAATVRATRGWDAGPDGRAVLDPLCAAAGTLLCPGGTLLIVQSTLSDVDKSWELLAAQGLCVSVARRARIPFGPVLSGRTAFLEAAGLIAPGQRTEELVVLRADR
;
A
#
# COMPACT_ATOMS: atom_id res chain seq x y z
N ALA A 1 27.52 2.69 3.77
CA ALA A 1 27.00 2.35 2.42
C ALA A 1 26.41 3.61 1.78
N ALA A 2 26.63 3.83 0.48
CA ALA A 2 26.08 4.99 -0.22
C ALA A 2 24.69 4.67 -0.78
N VAL A 3 23.69 5.53 -0.50
CA VAL A 3 22.35 5.44 -1.09
C VAL A 3 22.37 6.14 -2.45
N ARG A 4 21.84 5.48 -3.49
CA ARG A 4 21.70 6.05 -4.84
C ARG A 4 20.24 6.40 -5.09
N PRO A 5 19.82 7.66 -4.89
CA PRO A 5 18.43 8.05 -5.13
C PRO A 5 18.10 7.96 -6.62
N CYS A 6 16.90 7.50 -6.93
CA CYS A 6 16.35 7.49 -8.28
C CYS A 6 14.92 8.03 -8.25
N ARG A 7 14.64 9.03 -9.09
CA ARG A 7 13.28 9.51 -9.31
C ARG A 7 12.63 8.69 -10.41
N GLY A 8 11.45 8.14 -10.15
CA GLY A 8 10.73 7.32 -11.11
C GLY A 8 9.38 6.85 -10.59
N ASN A 9 8.79 5.93 -11.33
CA ASN A 9 7.53 5.25 -11.01
C ASN A 9 7.73 3.73 -11.01
N LEU A 10 6.65 2.96 -10.84
CA LEU A 10 6.70 1.50 -10.85
C LEU A 10 7.36 0.92 -12.11
N ALA A 11 7.08 1.48 -13.29
CA ALA A 11 7.73 1.05 -14.53
C ALA A 11 9.25 1.28 -14.52
N THR A 12 9.71 2.33 -13.85
CA THR A 12 11.15 2.59 -13.66
C THR A 12 11.78 1.57 -12.70
N ALA A 13 11.06 1.18 -11.64
CA ALA A 13 11.50 0.14 -10.73
C ALA A 13 11.60 -1.22 -11.43
N LEU A 14 10.60 -1.59 -12.24
CA LEU A 14 10.57 -2.83 -13.02
C LEU A 14 11.74 -2.96 -14.01
N ARG A 15 12.18 -1.84 -14.62
CA ARG A 15 13.37 -1.85 -15.50
C ARG A 15 14.70 -1.94 -14.76
N ARG A 16 14.73 -1.65 -13.46
CA ARG A 16 15.95 -1.64 -12.63
C ARG A 16 16.11 -2.88 -11.77
N GLY A 17 15.02 -3.57 -11.48
CA GLY A 17 15.01 -4.84 -10.78
C GLY A 17 15.45 -6.01 -11.69
N PRO A 18 15.28 -7.25 -11.22
CA PRO A 18 14.67 -7.61 -9.94
C PRO A 18 15.54 -7.24 -8.73
N PHE A 19 14.96 -7.29 -7.53
CA PHE A 19 15.61 -6.96 -6.26
C PHE A 19 15.49 -8.12 -5.27
N ASP A 20 16.49 -8.27 -4.39
CA ASP A 20 16.43 -9.23 -3.29
C ASP A 20 15.44 -8.80 -2.20
N VAL A 21 15.34 -7.49 -1.97
CA VAL A 21 14.41 -6.89 -1.00
C VAL A 21 13.72 -5.68 -1.61
N VAL A 22 12.40 -5.66 -1.55
CA VAL A 22 11.57 -4.50 -1.87
C VAL A 22 10.84 -4.07 -0.60
N VAL A 23 10.94 -2.78 -0.26
CA VAL A 23 10.17 -2.17 0.83
C VAL A 23 9.34 -1.02 0.27
N ALA A 24 8.06 -0.98 0.62
CA ALA A 24 7.14 0.04 0.13
C ALA A 24 6.25 0.57 1.26
N ASN A 25 6.19 1.89 1.36
CA ASN A 25 5.18 2.62 2.11
C ASN A 25 4.39 3.48 1.11
N PRO A 26 3.54 2.85 0.27
CA PRO A 26 2.81 3.56 -0.77
C PRO A 26 1.74 4.48 -0.16
N PRO A 27 1.25 5.48 -0.90
CA PRO A 27 -0.02 6.11 -0.59
C PRO A 27 -1.12 5.04 -0.49
N TYR A 28 -1.88 5.05 0.61
CA TYR A 28 -2.99 4.12 0.88
C TYR A 28 -4.21 4.83 1.47
N VAL A 29 -4.26 6.17 1.51
CA VAL A 29 -5.40 6.88 2.11
C VAL A 29 -6.51 7.04 1.07
N PRO A 30 -7.73 6.54 1.36
CA PRO A 30 -8.89 6.78 0.50
C PRO A 30 -9.14 8.28 0.29
N ALA A 31 -9.47 8.63 -0.95
CA ALA A 31 -9.72 10.00 -1.38
C ALA A 31 -10.85 10.05 -2.41
N PRO A 32 -11.75 11.07 -2.37
CA PRO A 32 -12.86 11.16 -3.31
C PRO A 32 -12.44 11.29 -4.78
N ALA A 33 -11.24 11.84 -5.02
CA ALA A 33 -10.71 12.02 -6.37
C ALA A 33 -10.03 10.73 -6.84
N ALA A 34 -10.36 10.31 -8.07
CA ALA A 34 -9.72 9.17 -8.74
C ALA A 34 -8.24 9.40 -9.09
N THR A 35 -7.74 10.63 -8.97
CA THR A 35 -6.35 10.97 -9.30
C THR A 35 -5.48 11.05 -8.04
N VAL A 36 -4.40 10.27 -8.04
CA VAL A 36 -3.30 10.41 -7.08
C VAL A 36 -2.67 11.79 -7.27
N ARG A 37 -2.98 12.74 -6.41
CA ARG A 37 -2.39 14.08 -6.47
C ARG A 37 -1.03 14.06 -5.77
N ALA A 38 0.04 14.25 -6.54
CA ALA A 38 1.42 14.30 -6.06
C ALA A 38 1.67 15.34 -4.94
N THR A 39 0.78 16.32 -4.78
CA THR A 39 0.86 17.35 -3.73
C THR A 39 0.44 16.85 -2.33
N ARG A 40 -0.21 15.69 -2.22
CA ARG A 40 -0.54 15.04 -0.96
C ARG A 40 -0.18 13.57 -1.10
N GLY A 41 1.03 13.21 -0.64
CA GLY A 41 1.64 11.87 -0.77
C GLY A 41 0.93 10.71 -0.07
N TRP A 42 -0.38 10.84 0.16
CA TRP A 42 -1.24 9.90 0.87
C TRP A 42 -2.46 9.49 0.01
N ASP A 43 -2.88 10.28 -0.98
CA ASP A 43 -4.10 10.04 -1.75
C ASP A 43 -3.96 8.85 -2.69
N ALA A 44 -4.83 7.85 -2.55
CA ALA A 44 -4.74 6.60 -3.30
C ALA A 44 -6.08 6.18 -3.94
N GLY A 45 -6.90 7.14 -4.36
CA GLY A 45 -8.19 6.88 -5.01
C GLY A 45 -9.31 6.55 -4.00
N PRO A 46 -10.54 6.27 -4.48
CA PRO A 46 -11.74 6.15 -3.63
C PRO A 46 -11.67 5.07 -2.55
N ASP A 47 -10.92 4.00 -2.81
CA ASP A 47 -10.72 2.84 -1.93
C ASP A 47 -9.29 2.76 -1.36
N GLY A 48 -8.44 3.75 -1.66
CA GLY A 48 -7.03 3.76 -1.26
C GLY A 48 -6.14 2.76 -2.04
N ARG A 49 -6.62 2.21 -3.16
CA ARG A 49 -5.96 1.10 -3.89
C ARG A 49 -5.18 1.51 -5.12
N ALA A 50 -5.25 2.77 -5.56
CA ALA A 50 -4.70 3.20 -6.85
C ALA A 50 -3.20 2.94 -7.01
N VAL A 51 -2.46 2.81 -5.90
CA VAL A 51 -1.03 2.46 -5.89
C VAL A 51 -0.78 1.02 -5.44
N LEU A 52 -1.59 0.52 -4.51
CA LEU A 52 -1.48 -0.84 -3.98
C LEU A 52 -1.72 -1.90 -5.06
N ASP A 53 -2.77 -1.74 -5.87
CA ASP A 53 -3.15 -2.74 -6.87
C ASP A 53 -2.05 -2.94 -7.93
N PRO A 54 -1.53 -1.88 -8.58
CA PRO A 54 -0.41 -2.04 -9.52
C PRO A 54 0.86 -2.60 -8.86
N LEU A 55 1.16 -2.21 -7.62
CA LEU A 55 2.35 -2.68 -6.92
C LEU A 55 2.26 -4.18 -6.60
N CYS A 56 1.11 -4.65 -6.09
CA CYS A 56 0.88 -6.07 -5.79
C CYS A 56 0.92 -6.91 -7.07
N ALA A 57 0.30 -6.45 -8.15
CA ALA A 57 0.34 -7.12 -9.45
C ALA A 57 1.75 -7.19 -10.06
N ALA A 58 2.63 -6.25 -9.75
CA ALA A 58 4.01 -6.22 -10.24
C ALA A 58 5.01 -6.94 -9.31
N ALA A 59 4.59 -7.35 -8.11
CA ALA A 59 5.47 -7.82 -7.04
C ALA A 59 6.32 -9.03 -7.44
N GLY A 60 5.74 -9.98 -8.17
CA GLY A 60 6.46 -11.15 -8.66
C GLY A 60 7.64 -10.74 -9.56
N THR A 61 7.41 -9.86 -10.53
CA THR A 61 8.46 -9.39 -11.45
C THR A 61 9.52 -8.52 -10.76
N LEU A 62 9.16 -7.84 -9.68
CA LEU A 62 10.09 -7.00 -8.93
C LEU A 62 11.11 -7.79 -8.11
N LEU A 63 10.82 -9.06 -7.77
CA LEU A 63 11.63 -9.85 -6.85
C LEU A 63 12.50 -10.87 -7.57
N CYS A 64 13.74 -11.03 -7.08
CA CYS A 64 14.57 -12.19 -7.40
C CYS A 64 13.92 -13.46 -6.82
N PRO A 65 14.19 -14.66 -7.35
CA PRO A 65 13.89 -15.90 -6.62
C PRO A 65 14.51 -15.87 -5.22
N GLY A 66 13.72 -16.17 -4.17
CA GLY A 66 14.13 -16.05 -2.77
C GLY A 66 14.06 -14.62 -2.21
N GLY A 67 13.57 -13.65 -2.98
CA GLY A 67 13.42 -12.26 -2.56
C GLY A 67 12.17 -12.01 -1.72
N THR A 68 12.17 -10.90 -0.99
CA THR A 68 11.07 -10.50 -0.09
C THR A 68 10.55 -9.09 -0.40
N LEU A 69 9.22 -8.95 -0.45
CA LEU A 69 8.51 -7.67 -0.40
C LEU A 69 7.93 -7.41 1.00
N LEU A 70 8.09 -6.18 1.50
CA LEU A 70 7.36 -5.65 2.66
C LEU A 70 6.56 -4.43 2.22
N ILE A 71 5.24 -4.44 2.44
CA ILE A 71 4.34 -3.34 2.10
C ILE A 71 3.51 -2.93 3.30
N VAL A 72 3.52 -1.63 3.61
CA VAL A 72 2.68 -1.02 4.63
C VAL A 72 1.38 -0.53 3.99
N GLN A 73 0.24 -0.83 4.61
CA GLN A 73 -1.07 -0.28 4.21
C GLN A 73 -2.01 -0.15 5.41
N SER A 74 -3.09 0.60 5.24
CA SER A 74 -4.20 0.67 6.21
C SER A 74 -5.20 -0.47 5.98
N THR A 75 -5.88 -0.93 7.03
CA THR A 75 -7.04 -1.83 6.90
C THR A 75 -8.21 -1.19 6.14
N LEU A 76 -8.22 0.14 6.01
CA LEU A 76 -9.20 0.87 5.19
C LEU A 76 -9.06 0.60 3.69
N SER A 77 -7.96 -0.02 3.26
CA SER A 77 -7.66 -0.33 1.87
C SER A 77 -7.71 -1.83 1.56
N ASP A 78 -8.55 -2.57 2.29
CA ASP A 78 -8.84 -4.00 2.04
C ASP A 78 -7.56 -4.86 1.95
N VAL A 79 -7.11 -5.33 3.13
CA VAL A 79 -5.88 -6.10 3.25
C VAL A 79 -5.95 -7.43 2.50
N ASP A 80 -7.14 -8.05 2.47
CA ASP A 80 -7.35 -9.36 1.87
C ASP A 80 -7.18 -9.30 0.36
N LYS A 81 -7.70 -8.27 -0.32
CA LYS A 81 -7.48 -8.13 -1.77
C LYS A 81 -6.01 -7.84 -2.09
N SER A 82 -5.24 -7.14 -1.25
CA SER A 82 -3.79 -7.02 -1.43
C SER A 82 -3.08 -8.36 -1.27
N TRP A 83 -3.49 -9.17 -0.29
CA TRP A 83 -3.00 -10.53 -0.08
C TRP A 83 -3.25 -11.42 -1.29
N GLU A 84 -4.49 -11.44 -1.79
CA GLU A 84 -4.90 -12.23 -2.96
C GLU A 84 -4.10 -11.85 -4.21
N LEU A 85 -3.91 -10.55 -4.47
CA LEU A 85 -3.12 -10.09 -5.61
C LEU A 85 -1.66 -10.53 -5.51
N LEU A 86 -1.06 -10.49 -4.32
CA LEU A 86 0.30 -10.96 -4.08
C LEU A 86 0.40 -12.48 -4.24
N ALA A 87 -0.55 -13.24 -3.69
CA ALA A 87 -0.63 -14.68 -3.85
C ALA A 87 -0.80 -15.10 -5.32
N ALA A 88 -1.59 -14.35 -6.09
CA ALA A 88 -1.77 -14.56 -7.53
C ALA A 88 -0.47 -14.35 -8.34
N GLN A 89 0.54 -13.67 -7.77
CA GLN A 89 1.89 -13.58 -8.35
C GLN A 89 2.81 -14.75 -7.96
N GLY A 90 2.27 -15.77 -7.27
CA GLY A 90 3.01 -16.93 -6.79
C GLY A 90 3.79 -16.68 -5.50
N LEU A 91 3.47 -15.62 -4.76
CA LEU A 91 4.18 -15.25 -3.52
C LEU A 91 3.53 -15.89 -2.29
N CYS A 92 4.36 -16.30 -1.32
CA CYS A 92 3.90 -16.69 0.00
C CYS A 92 3.70 -15.45 0.87
N VAL A 93 2.45 -15.15 1.25
CA VAL A 93 2.09 -13.92 1.95
C VAL A 93 1.87 -14.19 3.44
N SER A 94 2.29 -13.25 4.29
CA SER A 94 2.06 -13.25 5.75
C SER A 94 1.90 -11.84 6.30
N VAL A 95 1.24 -11.70 7.46
CA VAL A 95 1.23 -10.44 8.20
C VAL A 95 2.47 -10.37 9.08
N ALA A 96 3.41 -9.48 8.74
CA ALA A 96 4.62 -9.27 9.53
C ALA A 96 4.37 -8.42 10.78
N ARG A 97 3.45 -7.45 10.70
CA ARG A 97 3.11 -6.57 11.83
C ARG A 97 1.73 -5.95 11.68
N ARG A 98 1.09 -5.68 12.81
CA ARG A 98 -0.08 -4.79 12.93
C ARG A 98 0.19 -3.68 13.94
N ALA A 99 -0.42 -2.52 13.73
CA ALA A 99 -0.39 -1.42 14.69
C ALA A 99 -1.68 -0.62 14.61
N ARG A 100 -2.40 -0.51 15.73
CA ARG A 100 -3.54 0.41 15.83
C ARG A 100 -3.05 1.79 16.22
N ILE A 101 -3.42 2.80 15.45
CA ILE A 101 -3.00 4.19 15.64
C ILE A 101 -4.18 5.15 15.53
N PRO A 102 -4.13 6.33 16.16
CA PRO A 102 -5.08 7.40 15.90
C PRO A 102 -5.03 7.84 14.43
N PHE A 103 -6.14 8.31 13.90
CA PHE A 103 -6.16 8.96 12.59
C PHE A 103 -5.20 10.15 12.56
N GLY A 104 -4.35 10.18 11.54
CA GLY A 104 -3.58 11.37 11.22
C GLY A 104 -4.47 12.53 10.73
N PRO A 105 -3.89 13.73 10.49
CA PRO A 105 -4.64 14.90 10.05
C PRO A 105 -5.44 14.67 8.75
N VAL A 106 -4.92 13.84 7.85
CA VAL A 106 -5.56 13.54 6.56
C VAL A 106 -6.85 12.73 6.75
N LEU A 107 -6.79 11.62 7.50
CA LEU A 107 -7.97 10.80 7.79
C LEU A 107 -8.98 11.54 8.67
N SER A 108 -8.49 12.29 9.67
CA SER A 108 -9.34 13.12 10.53
C SER A 108 -10.13 14.17 9.75
N GLY A 109 -9.53 14.78 8.72
CA GLY A 109 -10.22 15.72 7.84
C GLY A 109 -11.15 15.07 6.81
N ARG A 110 -11.28 13.74 6.80
CA ARG A 110 -12.03 12.96 5.80
C ARG A 110 -13.10 12.05 6.38
N THR A 111 -13.35 12.08 7.68
CA THR A 111 -14.27 11.14 8.33
C THR A 111 -15.65 11.13 7.69
N ALA A 112 -16.21 12.28 7.29
CA ALA A 112 -17.51 12.34 6.63
C ALA A 112 -17.54 11.57 5.29
N PHE A 113 -16.47 11.67 4.49
CA PHE A 113 -16.34 10.90 3.25
C PHE A 113 -16.17 9.41 3.55
N LEU A 114 -15.30 9.06 4.51
CA LEU A 114 -15.02 7.67 4.85
C LEU A 114 -16.25 6.96 5.43
N GLU A 115 -17.04 7.65 6.26
CA GLU A 115 -18.32 7.16 6.80
C GLU A 115 -19.35 6.98 5.68
N ALA A 116 -19.50 7.97 4.80
CA ALA A 116 -20.43 7.89 3.65
C ALA A 116 -20.05 6.78 2.64
N ALA A 117 -18.75 6.51 2.49
CA ALA A 117 -18.24 5.43 1.65
C ALA A 117 -18.30 4.04 2.33
N GLY A 118 -18.70 3.97 3.60
CA GLY A 118 -18.73 2.71 4.36
C GLY A 118 -17.36 2.15 4.71
N LEU A 119 -16.29 2.95 4.58
CA LEU A 119 -14.92 2.53 4.85
C LEU A 119 -14.58 2.56 6.35
N ILE A 120 -15.32 3.33 7.14
CA ILE A 120 -15.20 3.38 8.60
C ILE A 120 -16.58 3.36 9.26
N ALA A 121 -16.64 2.88 10.51
CA ALA A 121 -17.83 3.02 11.33
C ALA A 121 -18.05 4.49 11.76
N PRO A 122 -19.31 4.94 11.95
CA PRO A 122 -19.58 6.25 12.52
C PRO A 122 -18.83 6.47 13.84
N GLY A 123 -18.07 7.56 13.92
CA GLY A 123 -17.31 7.91 15.13
C GLY A 123 -15.96 7.19 15.29
N GLN A 124 -15.56 6.31 14.37
CA GLN A 124 -14.22 5.70 14.38
C GLN A 124 -13.14 6.79 14.22
N ARG A 125 -12.10 6.77 15.07
CA ARG A 125 -10.97 7.74 15.04
C ARG A 125 -9.59 7.09 15.07
N THR A 126 -9.54 5.78 14.85
CA THR A 126 -8.31 4.99 14.79
C THR A 126 -8.33 4.13 13.54
N GLU A 127 -7.16 3.90 12.97
CA GLU A 127 -6.95 2.90 11.92
C GLU A 127 -6.03 1.79 12.44
N GLU A 128 -6.03 0.67 11.74
CA GLU A 128 -5.01 -0.35 11.90
C GLU A 128 -4.12 -0.35 10.65
N LEU A 129 -2.81 -0.18 10.86
CA LEU A 129 -1.81 -0.38 9.82
C LEU A 129 -1.34 -1.82 9.85
N VAL A 130 -1.15 -2.39 8.67
CA VAL A 130 -0.67 -3.76 8.46
C VAL A 130 0.57 -3.71 7.58
N VAL A 131 1.59 -4.48 7.96
CA VAL A 131 2.72 -4.79 7.10
C VAL A 131 2.52 -6.19 6.55
N LEU A 132 2.26 -6.29 5.24
CA LEU A 132 2.29 -7.57 4.55
C LEU A 132 3.72 -7.88 4.14
N ARG A 133 4.14 -9.12 4.39
CA ARG A 133 5.35 -9.73 3.86
C ARG A 133 4.95 -10.70 2.75
N ALA A 134 5.61 -10.63 1.60
CA ALA A 134 5.43 -11.56 0.51
C ALA A 134 6.79 -12.09 0.04
N ASP A 135 6.98 -13.39 0.11
CA ASP A 135 8.22 -14.08 -0.25
C ASP A 135 8.06 -14.80 -1.60
N ARG A 136 9.06 -14.68 -2.49
CA ARG A 136 9.09 -15.27 -3.84
C ARG A 136 9.85 -16.58 -3.90
#